data_AF-A0A223S5Z5-F1
#
_entry.id   AF-A0A223S5Z5-F1
#
_cell.length_a   1.000
_cell.length_b   1.000
_cell.length_c   1.000
_cell.angle_alpha   90.00
_cell.angle_beta   90.00
_cell.angle_gamma   90.00
#
_symmetry.space_group_name_H-M   'P 1'
#
loop_
_entity.id
_entity.type
_entity.pdbx_description
1 polymer ?
#
loop_
_entity_poly.entity_id
_entity_poly.type
_entity_poly.pdbx_seq_one_letter_code
_entity_poly.pdbx_strand_id
1 'polypeptide(L)'
;MLNRTAVRPEQLATYRQLVATIHYANQRTPEQIADRIRAAGIVGERGSVDASPVGLWLVDELHTAGIPAETYSWVGDDFTVYDREGRVLARIRIPSGPTAGTLHELECLVNDLDHDFADLVEGEPLGEADRAELAAIEPLE
;
A
#
# COMPACT_ATOMS: atom_id res chain seq x y z
N MET A 1 25.93 14.66 -28.88
CA MET A 1 24.63 15.35 -28.80
C MET A 1 23.68 14.43 -28.04
N LEU A 2 23.41 14.70 -26.76
CA LEU A 2 22.52 13.86 -25.95
C LEU A 2 21.06 14.23 -26.27
N ASN A 3 20.31 13.24 -26.75
CA ASN A 3 18.85 13.24 -26.83
C ASN A 3 18.26 13.54 -25.45
N ARG A 4 17.97 14.82 -25.17
CA ARG A 4 17.02 15.19 -24.12
C ARG A 4 15.64 14.85 -24.67
N THR A 5 15.18 13.62 -24.48
CA THR A 5 13.78 13.28 -24.65
C THR A 5 12.99 14.30 -23.83
N ALA A 6 12.19 15.14 -24.50
CA ALA A 6 11.40 16.15 -23.82
C ALA A 6 10.46 15.42 -22.86
N VAL A 7 10.78 15.46 -21.57
CA VAL A 7 9.93 14.88 -20.52
C VAL A 7 8.61 15.60 -20.63
N ARG A 8 7.52 14.86 -20.90
CA ARG A 8 6.20 15.45 -21.06
C ARG A 8 5.81 16.11 -19.73
N PRO A 9 5.12 17.28 -19.75
CA PRO A 9 4.73 17.98 -18.52
C PRO A 9 3.98 17.08 -17.52
N GLU A 10 3.11 16.21 -18.02
CA GLU A 10 2.38 15.20 -17.25
C GLU A 10 3.30 14.21 -16.51
N GLN A 11 4.37 13.77 -17.15
CA GLN A 11 5.32 12.82 -16.57
C GLN A 11 6.13 13.47 -15.44
N LEU A 12 6.52 14.73 -15.65
CA LEU A 12 7.20 15.51 -14.62
C LEU A 12 6.29 15.82 -13.43
N ALA A 13 5.02 16.15 -13.68
CA ALA A 13 4.03 16.39 -12.62
C ALA A 13 3.79 15.11 -11.79
N THR A 14 3.58 13.97 -12.47
CA THR A 14 3.40 12.66 -11.83
C THR A 14 4.60 12.29 -10.97
N TYR A 15 5.82 12.42 -11.53
CA TYR A 15 7.05 12.14 -10.79
C TYR A 15 7.19 13.01 -9.55
N ARG A 16 6.94 14.33 -9.65
CA ARG A 16 7.05 15.26 -8.52
C ARG A 16 6.04 14.94 -7.43
N GLN A 17 4.81 14.63 -7.80
CA GLN A 17 3.77 14.28 -6.84
C GLN A 17 4.11 12.97 -6.12
N LEU A 18 4.55 11.94 -6.85
CA LEU A 18 5.03 10.69 -6.24
C LEU A 18 6.14 10.96 -5.22
N VAL A 19 7.17 11.73 -5.60
CA VAL A 19 8.27 12.08 -4.68
C VAL A 19 7.76 12.82 -3.45
N ALA A 20 6.81 13.74 -3.60
CA ALA A 20 6.21 14.45 -2.47
C ALA A 20 5.43 13.51 -1.54
N THR A 21 4.61 12.60 -2.09
CA THR A 21 3.86 11.60 -1.32
C THR A 21 4.79 10.65 -0.57
N ILE A 22 5.88 10.21 -1.20
CA ILE A 22 6.90 9.35 -0.57
C ILE A 22 7.61 10.10 0.57
N HIS A 23 7.97 11.36 0.35
CA HIS A 23 8.59 12.18 1.39
C HIS A 23 7.64 12.38 2.58
N TYR A 24 6.34 12.60 2.30
CA TYR A 24 5.30 12.66 3.32
C TYR A 24 5.18 11.35 4.11
N ALA A 25 5.22 10.21 3.44
CA ALA A 25 5.19 8.89 4.09
C ALA A 25 6.40 8.68 5.00
N ASN A 26 7.60 9.04 4.52
CA ASN A 26 8.85 8.91 5.28
C ASN A 26 8.94 9.81 6.53
N GLN A 27 8.04 10.78 6.68
CA GLN A 27 7.93 11.61 7.88
C GLN A 27 6.94 11.05 8.91
N ARG A 28 6.38 9.87 8.66
CA ARG A 28 5.34 9.24 9.47
C ARG A 28 5.74 7.83 9.84
N THR A 29 5.10 7.33 10.88
CA THR A 29 5.17 5.92 11.22
C THR A 29 4.35 5.10 10.21
N PRO A 30 4.72 3.85 9.92
CA PRO A 30 3.93 2.99 9.05
C PRO A 30 2.45 2.87 9.49
N GLU A 31 2.19 2.79 10.79
CA GLU A 31 0.83 2.66 11.35
C GLU A 31 -0.05 3.86 10.97
N GLN A 32 0.50 5.08 11.01
CA GLN A 32 -0.21 6.29 10.60
C GLN A 32 -0.58 6.28 9.12
N ILE A 33 0.24 5.67 8.27
CA ILE A 33 -0.09 5.53 6.85
C ILE A 33 -1.11 4.41 6.65
N ALA A 34 -0.97 3.28 7.34
CA ALA A 34 -1.92 2.18 7.28
C ALA A 34 -3.34 2.63 7.67
N ASP A 35 -3.49 3.43 8.73
CA ASP A 35 -4.78 3.99 9.13
C ASP A 35 -5.39 4.91 8.07
N ARG A 36 -4.57 5.68 7.36
CA ARG A 36 -5.03 6.52 6.25
C ARG A 36 -5.51 5.69 5.06
N ILE A 37 -4.78 4.62 4.70
CA ILE A 37 -5.17 3.68 3.64
C ILE A 37 -6.52 3.05 3.97
N ARG A 38 -6.71 2.62 5.22
CA ARG A 38 -8.00 2.09 5.72
C ARG A 38 -9.12 3.12 5.65
N ALA A 39 -8.86 4.36 6.10
CA ALA A 39 -9.84 5.43 6.08
C ALA A 39 -10.27 5.84 4.65
N ALA A 40 -9.38 5.69 3.67
CA ALA A 40 -9.68 5.87 2.26
C ALA A 40 -10.51 4.71 1.65
N GLY A 41 -10.75 3.63 2.41
CA GLY A 41 -11.49 2.46 1.93
C GLY A 41 -10.73 1.65 0.89
N ILE A 42 -9.40 1.80 0.82
CA ILE A 42 -8.57 1.12 -0.15
C ILE A 42 -8.37 -0.33 0.31
N VAL A 43 -8.90 -1.25 -0.49
CA VAL A 43 -8.75 -2.69 -0.29
C VAL A 43 -7.89 -3.22 -1.43
N GLY A 44 -6.70 -3.69 -1.09
CA GLY A 44 -5.78 -4.33 -2.02
C GLY A 44 -5.59 -5.82 -1.74
N GLU A 45 -4.92 -6.49 -2.65
CA GLU A 45 -4.49 -7.87 -2.52
C GLU A 45 -3.08 -7.93 -1.92
N ARG A 46 -2.96 -8.74 -0.87
CA ARG A 46 -1.70 -8.96 -0.17
C ARG A 46 -0.66 -9.59 -1.09
N GLY A 47 0.55 -9.02 -1.10
CA GLY A 47 1.68 -9.50 -1.91
C GLY A 47 1.52 -9.32 -3.42
N SER A 48 0.50 -8.57 -3.86
CA SER A 48 0.25 -8.33 -5.27
C SER A 48 1.09 -7.17 -5.82
N VAL A 49 1.79 -7.42 -6.93
CA VAL A 49 2.60 -6.42 -7.64
C VAL A 49 1.76 -5.32 -8.30
N ASP A 50 0.49 -5.60 -8.58
CA ASP A 50 -0.42 -4.70 -9.31
C ASP A 50 -1.67 -4.32 -8.48
N ALA A 51 -1.84 -4.91 -7.28
CA ALA A 51 -2.99 -4.63 -6.41
C ALA A 51 -2.65 -4.54 -4.91
N SER A 52 -1.38 -4.37 -4.54
CA SER A 52 -0.98 -3.98 -3.18
C SER A 52 -1.75 -2.74 -2.66
N PRO A 53 -2.19 -2.74 -1.38
CA PRO A 53 -2.85 -1.58 -0.77
C PRO A 53 -2.01 -0.30 -0.79
N VAL A 54 -0.68 -0.39 -0.63
CA VAL A 54 0.20 0.78 -0.66
C VAL A 54 0.32 1.31 -2.08
N GLY A 55 0.46 0.42 -3.07
CA GLY A 55 0.51 0.82 -4.47
C GLY A 55 -0.79 1.47 -4.94
N LEU A 56 -1.94 0.91 -4.57
CA LEU A 56 -3.26 1.50 -4.82
C LEU A 56 -3.41 2.87 -4.14
N TRP A 57 -2.94 3.03 -2.90
CA TRP A 57 -2.93 4.31 -2.21
C TRP A 57 -2.05 5.36 -2.90
N LEU A 58 -0.88 4.98 -3.41
CA LEU A 58 -0.05 5.91 -4.19
C LEU A 58 -0.76 6.38 -5.47
N VAL A 59 -1.53 5.51 -6.12
CA VAL A 59 -2.36 5.89 -7.28
C VAL A 59 -3.52 6.81 -6.85
N ASP A 60 -4.18 6.54 -5.73
CA ASP A 60 -5.25 7.39 -5.19
C ASP A 60 -4.75 8.80 -4.82
N GLU A 61 -3.57 8.93 -4.22
CA GLU A 61 -2.96 10.24 -3.92
C GLU A 61 -2.63 11.02 -5.20
N LEU A 62 -2.27 10.33 -6.30
CA LEU A 62 -2.10 10.96 -7.61
C LEU A 62 -3.43 11.44 -8.19
N HIS A 63 -4.48 10.61 -8.12
CA HIS A 63 -5.82 10.99 -8.54
C HIS A 63 -6.34 12.21 -7.76
N THR A 64 -6.18 12.22 -6.44
CA THR A 64 -6.55 13.34 -5.56
C THR A 64 -5.80 14.62 -5.93
N ALA A 65 -4.57 14.51 -6.42
CA ALA A 65 -3.78 15.63 -6.95
C ALA A 65 -4.14 16.05 -8.39
N GLY A 66 -5.14 15.42 -9.01
CA GLY A 66 -5.60 15.71 -10.37
C GLY A 66 -4.77 15.06 -11.48
N ILE A 67 -3.96 14.06 -11.15
CA ILE A 67 -3.15 13.31 -12.14
C ILE A 67 -3.96 12.09 -12.59
N PRO A 68 -4.09 11.83 -13.91
CA PRO A 68 -4.89 10.72 -14.45
C PRO A 68 -4.12 9.39 -14.42
N ALA A 69 -3.57 9.03 -13.26
CA ALA A 69 -2.92 7.74 -13.02
C ALA A 69 -3.97 6.67 -12.78
N GLU A 70 -4.01 5.59 -13.55
CA GLU A 70 -5.09 4.59 -13.46
C GLU A 70 -4.63 3.26 -12.87
N THR A 71 -3.39 2.88 -13.16
CA THR A 71 -2.83 1.62 -12.69
C THR A 71 -1.34 1.78 -12.44
N TYR A 72 -0.75 0.80 -11.78
CA TYR A 72 0.66 0.77 -11.47
C TYR A 72 1.19 -0.66 -11.59
N SER A 73 2.51 -0.78 -11.54
CA SER A 73 3.17 -2.06 -11.33
C SER A 73 4.38 -1.84 -10.44
N TRP A 74 4.52 -2.68 -9.41
CA TRP A 74 5.61 -2.63 -8.44
C TRP A 74 6.40 -3.94 -8.47
N VAL A 75 7.59 -3.90 -9.05
CA VAL A 75 8.48 -5.07 -9.18
C VAL A 75 9.85 -4.73 -8.63
N GLY A 76 10.26 -5.42 -7.55
CA GLY A 76 11.50 -5.13 -6.84
C GLY A 76 11.51 -3.71 -6.29
N ASP A 77 12.51 -2.92 -6.66
CA ASP A 77 12.61 -1.51 -6.27
C ASP A 77 11.87 -0.56 -7.24
N ASP A 78 11.34 -1.05 -8.36
CA ASP A 78 10.79 -0.20 -9.41
C ASP A 78 9.27 -0.09 -9.27
N PHE A 79 8.78 1.13 -9.05
CA PHE A 79 7.36 1.47 -9.07
C PHE A 79 7.05 2.29 -10.31
N THR A 80 6.17 1.76 -11.17
CA THR A 80 5.77 2.39 -12.43
C THR A 80 4.29 2.71 -12.41
N VAL A 81 3.90 3.91 -12.82
CA VAL A 81 2.51 4.37 -12.92
C VAL A 81 2.12 4.56 -14.38
N TYR A 82 0.90 4.16 -14.72
CA TYR A 82 0.35 4.19 -16.07
C TYR A 82 -0.97 4.98 -16.12
N ASP A 83 -1.25 5.56 -17.28
CA ASP A 83 -2.57 6.12 -17.59
C ASP A 83 -3.54 5.05 -18.10
N ARG A 84 -4.77 5.47 -18.44
CA ARG A 84 -5.83 4.60 -18.97
C ARG A 84 -5.47 3.88 -20.27
N GLU A 85 -4.57 4.46 -21.05
CA GLU A 85 -4.10 3.90 -22.32
C GLU A 85 -2.90 2.96 -22.12
N GLY A 86 -2.46 2.75 -20.88
CA GLY A 86 -1.28 1.95 -20.54
C GLY A 86 0.04 2.67 -20.80
N ARG A 87 0.04 4.00 -20.98
CA ARG A 87 1.26 4.79 -21.19
C ARG A 87 1.90 5.09 -19.84
N VAL A 88 3.22 4.98 -19.77
CA VAL A 88 3.98 5.31 -18.55
C VAL A 88 3.91 6.81 -18.26
N LEU A 89 3.35 7.15 -17.10
CA LEU A 89 3.33 8.48 -16.55
C LEU A 89 4.58 8.75 -15.72
N ALA A 90 4.97 7.84 -14.85
CA ALA A 90 6.20 7.96 -14.08
C ALA A 90 6.79 6.60 -13.73
N ARG A 91 8.11 6.58 -13.53
CA ARG A 91 8.82 5.49 -12.88
C ARG A 91 9.71 6.07 -11.80
N ILE A 92 9.67 5.47 -10.63
CA ILE A 92 10.51 5.82 -9.48
C ILE A 92 11.15 4.56 -8.92
N ARG A 93 12.28 4.75 -8.24
CA ARG A 93 12.89 3.69 -7.45
C ARG A 93 12.52 3.88 -5.98
N ILE A 94 11.87 2.88 -5.40
CA ILE A 94 11.61 2.76 -3.97
C ILE A 94 12.61 1.70 -3.45
N PRO A 95 13.72 2.11 -2.82
CA PRO A 95 14.74 1.16 -2.39
C PRO A 95 14.17 0.14 -1.41
N SER A 96 14.48 -1.15 -1.60
CA SER A 96 14.25 -2.21 -0.61
C SER A 96 15.45 -2.38 0.33
N GLY A 97 15.23 -3.06 1.47
CA GLY A 97 16.28 -3.45 2.41
C GLY A 97 16.39 -2.58 3.68
N PRO A 98 17.46 -2.75 4.49
CA PRO A 98 17.55 -2.22 5.86
C PRO A 98 17.67 -0.69 5.97
N THR A 99 17.84 -0.01 4.84
CA THR A 99 17.82 1.47 4.75
C THR A 99 16.64 1.98 3.92
N ALA A 100 15.69 1.11 3.59
CA ALA A 100 14.50 1.47 2.86
C ALA A 100 13.63 2.44 3.69
N GLY A 101 12.97 3.37 3.01
CA GLY A 101 12.03 4.28 3.66
C GLY A 101 10.73 3.58 4.07
N THR A 102 9.89 4.31 4.80
CA THR A 102 8.61 3.88 5.37
C THR A 102 7.71 3.14 4.39
N LEU A 103 7.80 3.36 3.07
CA LEU A 103 6.96 2.64 2.09
C LEU A 103 7.31 1.17 1.90
N HIS A 104 8.58 0.80 1.98
CA HIS A 104 8.96 -0.63 1.93
C HIS A 104 8.56 -1.31 3.22
N GLU A 105 8.80 -0.67 4.37
CA GLU A 105 8.38 -1.15 5.68
C GLU A 105 6.86 -1.25 5.79
N LEU A 106 6.12 -0.29 5.26
CA LEU A 106 4.66 -0.29 5.20
C LEU A 106 4.14 -1.41 4.29
N GLU A 107 4.77 -1.61 3.13
CA GLU A 107 4.43 -2.71 2.23
C GLU A 107 4.69 -4.06 2.91
N CYS A 108 5.81 -4.22 3.61
CA CYS A 108 6.07 -5.38 4.45
C CYS A 108 5.02 -5.51 5.55
N LEU A 109 4.74 -4.48 6.35
CA LEU A 109 3.76 -4.55 7.44
C LEU A 109 2.35 -4.91 6.96
N VAL A 110 1.88 -4.32 5.85
CA VAL A 110 0.58 -4.65 5.27
C VAL A 110 0.59 -6.07 4.67
N ASN A 111 1.74 -6.53 4.16
CA ASN A 111 1.91 -7.87 3.58
C ASN A 111 2.51 -8.95 4.49
N ASP A 112 2.87 -8.65 5.75
CA ASP A 112 3.47 -9.57 6.72
C ASP A 112 2.55 -9.81 7.93
N LEU A 113 1.33 -9.24 7.91
CA LEU A 113 0.27 -9.54 8.89
C LEU A 113 -0.17 -11.03 8.95
N ASP A 114 0.53 -11.97 8.29
CA ASP A 114 0.41 -13.39 8.66
C ASP A 114 0.94 -13.68 10.05
N HIS A 115 1.84 -12.87 10.62
CA HIS A 115 2.31 -13.17 11.98
C HIS A 115 1.31 -12.75 13.06
N ASP A 116 0.67 -11.58 12.94
CA ASP A 116 -0.24 -11.08 13.97
C ASP A 116 -1.70 -11.53 13.77
N PHE A 117 -2.14 -11.92 12.56
CA PHE A 117 -3.46 -12.53 12.37
C PHE A 117 -3.47 -14.04 12.58
N ALA A 118 -2.35 -14.75 12.38
CA ALA A 118 -2.29 -16.16 12.77
C ALA A 118 -2.52 -16.32 14.27
N ASP A 119 -1.95 -15.46 15.11
CA ASP A 119 -2.17 -15.48 16.57
C ASP A 119 -3.59 -15.05 16.99
N LEU A 120 -4.31 -14.31 16.14
CA LEU A 120 -5.72 -13.92 16.37
C LEU A 120 -6.74 -14.94 15.82
N VAL A 121 -6.36 -15.75 14.83
CA VAL A 121 -7.22 -16.74 14.16
C VAL A 121 -6.94 -18.17 14.67
N GLU A 122 -5.71 -18.49 15.04
CA GLU A 122 -5.39 -19.61 15.92
C GLU A 122 -5.74 -19.20 17.35
N GLY A 123 -7.05 -19.23 17.65
CA GLY A 123 -7.52 -18.97 19.00
C GLY A 123 -6.71 -19.80 20.00
N GLU A 124 -6.12 -19.11 20.99
CA GLU A 124 -5.84 -19.71 22.28
C GLU A 124 -7.03 -20.64 22.60
N PRO A 125 -6.80 -21.95 22.83
CA PRO A 125 -7.90 -22.86 23.08
C PRO A 125 -8.69 -22.29 24.26
N LEU A 126 -9.94 -21.89 24.00
CA LEU A 126 -10.84 -21.32 25.01
C LEU A 126 -10.63 -22.06 26.32
N GLY A 127 -10.22 -21.32 27.35
CA GLY A 127 -10.05 -21.87 28.68
C GLY A 127 -11.33 -22.56 29.11
N GLU A 128 -11.23 -23.52 30.02
CA GLU A 128 -12.39 -24.29 30.47
C GLU A 128 -13.53 -23.40 31.02
N ALA A 129 -13.18 -22.19 31.48
CA ALA A 129 -14.11 -21.14 31.88
C ALA A 129 -14.90 -20.53 30.70
N ASP A 130 -14.22 -20.17 29.60
CA ASP A 130 -14.85 -19.50 28.45
C ASP A 130 -15.76 -20.46 27.65
N ARG A 131 -15.45 -21.76 27.67
CA ARG A 131 -16.30 -22.80 27.07
C ARG A 131 -17.61 -22.99 27.82
N ALA A 132 -17.60 -22.86 29.14
CA ALA A 132 -18.81 -22.97 29.96
C ALA A 132 -19.74 -21.77 29.73
N GLU A 133 -19.18 -20.58 29.47
CA GLU A 133 -19.94 -19.36 29.20
C GLU A 133 -20.58 -19.35 27.80
N LEU A 134 -19.87 -19.82 26.77
CA LEU A 134 -20.42 -20.00 25.42
C LEU A 134 -21.52 -21.07 25.35
N ALA A 135 -21.44 -22.13 26.15
CA ALA A 135 -22.48 -23.16 26.23
C ALA A 135 -23.78 -22.68 26.91
N ALA A 136 -23.75 -21.53 27.61
CA ALA A 136 -24.90 -20.94 28.28
C ALA A 136 -25.68 -19.94 27.39
N ILE A 137 -25.19 -19.65 26.19
CA ILE A 137 -25.86 -18.76 25.23
C ILE A 137 -26.82 -19.61 24.40
N GLU A 138 -28.11 -19.61 24.78
CA GLU A 138 -29.14 -20.25 23.96
C GLU A 138 -29.33 -19.47 22.65
N PRO A 139 -29.43 -20.16 21.49
CA PRO A 139 -29.66 -19.50 20.21
C PRO A 139 -31.03 -18.83 20.23
N LEU A 140 -31.07 -17.55 19.83
CA LEU A 140 -32.31 -16.80 19.63
C LEU A 140 -33.10 -17.45 18.47
N GLU A 141 -34.30 -17.94 18.78
CA GLU A 141 -35.30 -18.41 17.80
C GLU A 141 -35.82 -17.28 16.90
#